data_AF-A0A081FX72-F1
#
_entry.id   AF-A0A081FX72-F1
#
_cell.length_a   1.000
_cell.length_b   1.000
_cell.length_c   1.000
_cell.angle_alpha   90.00
_cell.angle_beta   90.00
_cell.angle_gamma   90.00
#
_symmetry.space_group_name_H-M   'P 1'
#
loop_
_entity.id
_entity.type
_entity.pdbx_description
1 polymer ?
#
loop_
_entity_poly.entity_id
_entity_poly.type
_entity_poly.pdbx_seq_one_letter_code
_entity_poly.pdbx_strand_id
1 'polypeptide(L)'
;MLTSIADTGNTGDGTVTALSTSTKLKKGTYEIKIIEPAPDGGLFQLLNTRGKVAGVGTVGQAFEAEGLSFTLQDGTTDFALNDRFTITVESTGKMIEWNPSNTDGSDTPVGILFDVTDATDQDSPGVMISREANVTTEDLTFFDGVTADDIQVAREQLALKGIKLS
;
A
#
# COMPACT_ATOMS: atom_id res chain seq x y z
N MET A 1 2.18 4.94 4.80
CA MET A 1 2.91 6.13 4.34
C MET A 1 3.79 5.72 3.17
N LEU A 2 3.80 6.54 2.12
CA LEU A 2 4.63 6.36 0.94
C LEU A 2 5.50 7.59 0.78
N THR A 3 6.78 7.37 0.53
CA THR A 3 7.70 8.43 0.14
C THR A 3 8.52 7.97 -1.05
N SER A 4 8.88 8.92 -1.91
CA SER A 4 9.90 8.71 -2.93
C SER A 4 10.98 9.77 -2.75
N ILE A 5 12.24 9.35 -2.84
CA ILE A 5 13.39 10.23 -2.66
C ILE A 5 14.36 9.93 -3.79
N ALA A 6 14.76 10.97 -4.53
CA ALA A 6 15.85 10.88 -5.50
C ALA A 6 17.18 10.73 -4.77
N ASP A 7 18.06 9.87 -5.26
CA ASP A 7 19.41 9.77 -4.71
C ASP A 7 20.19 11.06 -4.95
N THR A 8 20.95 11.49 -3.94
CA THR A 8 21.75 12.73 -4.00
C THR A 8 22.81 12.76 -5.11
N GLY A 9 23.17 11.59 -5.66
CA GLY A 9 24.15 11.45 -6.74
C GLY A 9 23.54 11.34 -8.14
N ASN A 10 22.21 11.48 -8.29
CA ASN A 10 21.58 11.44 -9.60
C ASN A 10 22.03 12.60 -10.48
N THR A 11 22.16 12.33 -11.78
CA THR A 11 22.39 13.37 -12.78
C THR A 11 21.09 14.06 -13.17
N GLY A 12 20.04 13.28 -13.42
CA GLY A 12 18.72 13.80 -13.77
C GLY A 12 17.96 14.37 -12.57
N ASP A 13 17.09 15.33 -12.84
CA ASP A 13 16.30 16.07 -11.84
C ASP A 13 14.81 15.70 -11.84
N GLY A 14 14.49 14.56 -12.45
CA GLY A 14 13.14 14.05 -12.54
C GLY A 14 12.50 13.65 -11.20
N THR A 15 11.21 13.39 -11.24
CA THR A 15 10.40 13.17 -10.03
C THR A 15 9.40 12.03 -10.20
N VAL A 16 9.14 11.30 -9.11
CA VAL A 16 8.06 10.30 -9.07
C VAL A 16 6.76 11.01 -8.71
N THR A 17 5.76 10.87 -9.56
CA THR A 17 4.42 11.47 -9.39
C THR A 17 3.33 10.39 -9.46
N ALA A 18 2.13 10.73 -9.01
CA ALA A 18 0.98 9.81 -8.93
C ALA A 18 1.27 8.50 -8.16
N LEU A 19 2.20 8.56 -7.20
CA LEU A 19 2.59 7.39 -6.40
C LEU A 19 1.43 6.91 -5.53
N SER A 20 0.99 5.68 -5.77
CA SER A 20 -0.13 5.04 -5.08
C SER A 20 0.09 3.54 -4.95
N THR A 21 -0.77 2.88 -4.17
CA THR A 21 -0.65 1.47 -3.80
C THR A 21 -1.93 0.71 -4.02
N SER A 22 -1.82 -0.61 -4.10
CA SER A 22 -2.93 -1.55 -3.95
C SER A 22 -2.63 -2.60 -2.87
N THR A 23 -3.60 -3.46 -2.59
CA THR A 23 -3.56 -4.51 -1.55
C THR A 23 -2.45 -5.54 -1.72
N LYS A 24 -1.83 -5.63 -2.90
CA LYS A 24 -0.69 -6.53 -3.19
C LYS A 24 0.65 -5.99 -2.68
N LEU A 25 0.70 -4.73 -2.26
CA LEU A 25 1.95 -4.08 -1.90
C LEU A 25 2.54 -4.63 -0.59
N LYS A 26 3.84 -4.92 -0.62
CA LYS A 26 4.59 -5.31 0.57
C LYS A 26 5.26 -4.10 1.19
N LYS A 27 5.28 -4.05 2.52
CA LYS A 27 6.06 -3.05 3.25
C LYS A 27 7.56 -3.23 2.96
N GLY A 28 8.30 -2.14 2.96
CA GLY A 28 9.74 -2.12 2.77
C GLY A 28 10.18 -1.13 1.70
N THR A 29 11.44 -1.25 1.30
CA THR A 29 12.10 -0.34 0.36
C THR A 29 12.12 -0.92 -1.04
N TYR A 30 11.58 -0.17 -2.00
CA TYR A 30 11.69 -0.44 -3.42
C TYR A 30 12.67 0.54 -4.04
N GLU A 31 13.38 0.14 -5.09
CA GLU A 31 14.31 1.00 -5.81
C GLU A 31 13.88 1.12 -7.27
N ILE A 32 13.74 2.34 -7.78
CA ILE A 32 13.69 2.59 -9.21
C ILE A 32 15.12 2.85 -9.66
N LYS A 33 15.54 2.22 -10.76
CA LYS A 33 16.87 2.39 -11.32
C LYS A 33 16.80 2.58 -12.83
N ILE A 34 17.42 3.64 -13.34
CA ILE A 34 17.56 3.88 -14.78
C ILE A 34 18.52 2.84 -15.38
N ILE A 35 18.05 2.16 -16.42
CA ILE A 35 18.79 1.09 -17.11
C ILE A 35 19.14 1.45 -18.56
N GLU A 36 18.35 2.30 -19.21
CA GLU A 36 18.64 2.82 -20.55
C GLU A 36 18.24 4.30 -20.61
N PRO A 37 19.17 5.24 -20.38
CA PRO A 37 18.87 6.66 -20.46
C PRO A 37 18.58 7.08 -21.91
N ALA A 38 17.65 8.01 -22.10
CA ALA A 38 17.38 8.65 -23.38
C ALA A 38 16.90 10.09 -23.15
N PRO A 39 17.09 11.00 -24.12
CA PRO A 39 16.56 12.36 -24.02
C PRO A 39 15.05 12.36 -23.80
N ASP A 40 14.58 13.16 -22.85
CA ASP A 40 13.16 13.28 -22.45
C ASP A 40 12.51 11.92 -22.14
N GLY A 41 13.27 10.93 -21.65
CA GLY A 41 12.77 9.57 -21.50
C GLY A 41 13.76 8.50 -21.03
N GLY A 42 13.64 7.31 -21.60
CA GLY A 42 14.46 6.15 -21.26
C GLY A 42 13.69 5.04 -20.54
N LEU A 43 14.41 3.95 -20.22
CA LEU A 43 13.88 2.81 -19.47
C LEU A 43 14.43 2.78 -18.06
N PHE A 44 13.55 2.40 -17.14
CA PHE A 44 13.89 2.11 -15.75
C PHE A 44 13.41 0.72 -15.36
N GLN A 45 14.01 0.16 -14.32
CA GLN A 45 13.50 -1.03 -13.65
C GLN A 45 13.07 -0.68 -12.23
N LEU A 46 12.03 -1.34 -11.75
CA LEU A 46 11.68 -1.37 -10.33
C LEU A 46 12.30 -2.63 -9.71
N LEU A 47 13.09 -2.47 -8.66
CA LEU A 47 13.55 -3.54 -7.78
C LEU A 47 12.62 -3.61 -6.56
N ASN A 48 12.16 -4.81 -6.22
CA ASN A 48 11.34 -5.05 -5.05
C ASN A 48 12.17 -5.02 -3.75
N THR A 49 11.47 -5.18 -2.62
CA THR A 49 12.07 -5.21 -1.27
C THR A 49 13.11 -6.30 -1.02
N ARG A 50 13.29 -7.22 -1.97
CA ARG A 50 14.33 -8.27 -1.95
C ARG A 50 15.43 -8.05 -3.00
N GLY A 51 15.45 -6.89 -3.65
CA GLY A 51 16.41 -6.55 -4.70
C GLY A 51 16.18 -7.29 -6.02
N LYS A 52 15.00 -7.87 -6.25
CA LYS A 52 14.66 -8.53 -7.53
C LYS A 52 13.87 -7.58 -8.42
N VAL A 53 14.11 -7.65 -9.73
CA VAL A 53 13.34 -6.88 -10.71
C VAL A 53 11.86 -7.28 -10.64
N ALA A 54 11.01 -6.30 -10.32
CA ALA A 54 9.57 -6.39 -10.29
C ALA A 54 8.93 -6.04 -11.66
N GLY A 55 9.60 -5.20 -12.44
CA GLY A 55 9.16 -4.78 -13.77
C GLY A 55 10.10 -3.75 -14.39
N VAL A 56 9.90 -3.51 -15.68
CA VAL A 56 10.59 -2.46 -16.46
C VAL A 56 9.54 -1.49 -16.97
N GLY A 57 9.80 -0.19 -16.84
CA GLY A 57 8.93 0.88 -17.27
C GLY A 57 9.65 1.92 -18.11
N THR A 58 8.88 2.82 -18.70
CA THR A 58 9.37 3.92 -19.53
C THR A 58 9.17 5.24 -18.79
N VAL A 59 10.21 6.08 -18.73
CA VAL A 59 10.12 7.43 -18.17
C VAL A 59 9.04 8.22 -18.92
N GLY A 60 8.25 9.01 -18.18
CA GLY A 60 7.11 9.77 -18.69
C GLY A 60 5.82 8.96 -18.90
N GLN A 61 5.85 7.64 -18.71
CA GLN A 61 4.67 6.76 -18.85
C GLN A 61 4.22 6.20 -17.49
N ALA A 62 2.92 5.92 -17.38
CA ALA A 62 2.37 5.26 -16.20
C ALA A 62 2.93 3.84 -16.07
N PHE A 63 3.32 3.47 -14.85
CA PHE A 63 3.90 2.17 -14.54
C PHE A 63 3.18 1.53 -13.35
N GLU A 64 2.94 0.23 -13.44
CA GLU A 64 2.33 -0.57 -12.38
C GLU A 64 3.05 -1.92 -12.21
N ALA A 65 3.51 -2.24 -10.99
CA ALA A 65 4.07 -3.54 -10.66
C ALA A 65 4.06 -3.79 -9.14
N GLU A 66 3.88 -5.05 -8.71
CA GLU A 66 3.91 -5.47 -7.29
C GLU A 66 2.99 -4.63 -6.37
N GLY A 67 1.91 -4.08 -6.93
CA GLY A 67 0.97 -3.23 -6.22
C GLY A 67 1.42 -1.78 -5.99
N LEU A 68 2.49 -1.33 -6.64
CA LEU A 68 2.84 0.09 -6.78
C LEU A 68 2.37 0.60 -8.15
N SER A 69 1.79 1.81 -8.17
CA SER A 69 1.50 2.57 -9.39
C SER A 69 2.10 3.97 -9.28
N PHE A 70 2.80 4.43 -10.32
CA PHE A 70 3.40 5.77 -10.38
C PHE A 70 3.80 6.17 -11.82
N THR A 71 4.21 7.42 -12.00
CA THR A 71 4.92 7.89 -13.20
C THR A 71 6.25 8.52 -12.80
N LEU A 72 7.37 8.05 -13.37
CA LEU A 72 8.67 8.70 -13.25
C LEU A 72 8.77 9.78 -14.35
N GLN A 73 8.71 11.05 -13.97
CA GLN A 73 8.88 12.18 -14.89
C GLN A 73 10.36 12.49 -15.06
N ASP A 74 10.76 12.85 -16.28
CA ASP A 74 12.18 13.06 -16.64
C ASP A 74 12.78 14.32 -15.98
N GLY A 75 12.00 15.39 -15.88
CA GLY A 75 12.46 16.67 -15.36
C GLY A 75 12.96 17.58 -16.48
N THR A 76 13.97 18.40 -16.18
CA THR A 76 14.65 19.28 -17.16
C THR A 76 16.03 18.78 -17.56
N THR A 77 16.70 18.03 -16.68
CA THR A 77 17.98 17.40 -16.93
C THR A 77 17.74 15.91 -17.10
N ASP A 78 18.12 15.38 -18.27
CA ASP A 78 17.94 13.96 -18.59
C ASP A 78 18.61 13.05 -17.56
N PHE A 79 17.97 11.92 -17.27
CA PHE A 79 18.56 10.88 -16.43
C PHE A 79 19.82 10.25 -17.02
N ALA A 80 20.74 9.85 -16.14
CA ALA A 80 21.91 9.04 -16.48
C ALA A 80 21.75 7.57 -16.05
N LEU A 81 22.59 6.70 -16.62
CA LEU A 81 22.61 5.29 -16.27
C LEU A 81 22.91 5.11 -14.77
N ASN A 82 22.08 4.32 -14.08
CA ASN A 82 22.12 4.07 -12.63
C ASN A 82 21.63 5.22 -11.73
N ASP A 83 21.07 6.30 -12.28
CA ASP A 83 20.25 7.21 -11.48
C ASP A 83 19.12 6.41 -10.82
N ARG A 84 18.79 6.76 -9.57
CA ARG A 84 17.88 5.94 -8.75
C ARG A 84 16.98 6.74 -7.83
N PHE A 85 15.85 6.14 -7.51
CA PHE A 85 14.89 6.65 -6.54
C PHE A 85 14.56 5.56 -5.54
N THR A 86 14.51 5.93 -4.27
CA THR A 86 14.09 5.05 -3.19
C THR A 86 12.62 5.31 -2.90
N ILE A 87 11.77 4.28 -3.08
CA ILE A 87 10.38 4.29 -2.64
C ILE A 87 10.30 3.55 -1.30
N THR A 88 9.90 4.26 -0.25
CA THR A 88 9.70 3.66 1.07
C THR A 88 8.21 3.42 1.31
N VAL A 89 7.86 2.16 1.55
CA VAL A 89 6.51 1.72 1.90
C VAL A 89 6.47 1.36 3.38
N GLU A 90 5.90 2.26 4.17
CA GLU A 90 5.70 2.06 5.59
C GLU A 90 4.22 1.89 5.94
N SER A 91 3.96 1.03 6.91
CA SER A 91 2.66 1.00 7.56
C SER A 91 2.71 1.87 8.79
N THR A 92 1.66 2.67 8.96
CA THR A 92 1.49 3.53 10.12
C THR A 92 1.17 2.73 11.40
N GLY A 93 0.92 1.42 11.28
CA GLY A 93 0.45 0.58 12.39
C GLY A 93 -0.98 0.89 12.85
N LYS A 94 -1.63 1.86 12.21
CA LYS A 94 -3.00 2.26 12.49
C LYS A 94 -3.97 1.24 11.91
N MET A 95 -5.11 1.12 12.58
CA MET A 95 -6.25 0.33 12.11
C MET A 95 -7.35 1.29 11.71
N ILE A 96 -8.07 0.94 10.65
CA ILE A 96 -9.26 1.65 10.20
C ILE A 96 -10.42 0.65 10.10
N GLU A 97 -11.64 1.18 9.98
CA GLU A 97 -12.81 0.34 9.78
C GLU A 97 -12.64 -0.55 8.54
N TRP A 98 -12.95 -1.83 8.70
CA TRP A 98 -12.86 -2.80 7.61
C TRP A 98 -13.92 -2.50 6.55
N ASN A 99 -13.50 -2.50 5.27
CA ASN A 99 -14.41 -2.49 4.14
C ASN A 99 -13.77 -3.24 2.96
N PRO A 100 -14.41 -4.29 2.41
CA PRO A 100 -13.81 -5.13 1.36
C PRO A 100 -13.57 -4.41 0.03
N SER A 101 -14.15 -3.22 -0.17
CA SER A 101 -13.90 -2.38 -1.35
C SER A 101 -12.65 -1.50 -1.21
N ASN A 102 -12.04 -1.41 -0.03
CA ASN A 102 -10.85 -0.60 0.19
C ASN A 102 -9.64 -1.21 -0.53
N THR A 103 -8.65 -0.37 -0.87
CA THR A 103 -7.43 -0.80 -1.58
C THR A 103 -6.15 -0.51 -0.79
N ASP A 104 -6.30 0.02 0.43
CA ASP A 104 -5.24 0.46 1.33
C ASP A 104 -4.81 -0.61 2.36
N GLY A 105 -5.30 -1.85 2.19
CA GLY A 105 -5.02 -2.98 3.06
C GLY A 105 -6.02 -3.17 4.21
N SER A 106 -7.05 -2.32 4.31
CA SER A 106 -8.18 -2.50 5.25
C SER A 106 -9.34 -3.34 4.68
N ASP A 107 -9.15 -3.94 3.51
CA ASP A 107 -10.07 -4.88 2.87
C ASP A 107 -10.11 -6.24 3.56
N THR A 108 -9.10 -6.54 4.38
CA THR A 108 -9.04 -7.77 5.19
C THR A 108 -9.18 -7.42 6.67
N PRO A 109 -10.21 -7.93 7.38
CA PRO A 109 -10.39 -7.68 8.80
C PRO A 109 -9.32 -8.42 9.61
N VAL A 110 -8.75 -7.73 10.60
CA VAL A 110 -7.65 -8.26 11.44
C VAL A 110 -8.01 -8.35 12.92
N GLY A 111 -9.21 -7.92 13.31
CA GLY A 111 -9.72 -7.97 14.67
C GLY A 111 -11.05 -7.26 14.82
N ILE A 112 -11.57 -7.22 16.05
CA ILE A 112 -12.82 -6.57 16.44
C ILE A 112 -12.49 -5.42 17.40
N LEU A 113 -13.02 -4.22 17.12
CA LEU A 113 -12.92 -3.09 18.04
C LEU A 113 -13.74 -3.40 19.30
N PHE A 114 -13.11 -3.33 20.48
CA PHE A 114 -13.74 -3.72 21.75
C PHE A 114 -14.65 -2.63 22.32
N ASP A 115 -14.22 -1.37 22.20
CA ASP A 115 -14.97 -0.22 22.68
C ASP A 115 -14.97 0.86 21.60
N VAL A 116 -16.13 1.53 21.44
CA VAL A 116 -16.32 2.51 20.38
C VAL A 116 -15.34 3.66 20.60
N THR A 117 -14.62 3.99 19.53
CA THR A 117 -13.75 5.17 19.50
C THR A 117 -14.08 5.94 18.24
N ASP A 118 -14.34 7.24 18.38
CA ASP A 118 -14.61 8.10 17.24
C ASP A 118 -13.28 8.54 16.62
N ALA A 119 -13.01 8.02 15.43
CA ALA A 119 -11.83 8.37 14.63
C ALA A 119 -12.21 9.09 13.32
N THR A 120 -13.39 9.73 13.27
CA THR A 120 -13.91 10.36 12.05
C THR A 120 -13.03 11.50 11.56
N ASP A 121 -12.59 12.38 12.47
CA ASP A 121 -11.82 13.59 12.13
C ASP A 121 -10.30 13.43 12.34
N GLN A 122 -9.88 12.54 13.24
CA GLN A 122 -8.48 12.30 13.59
C GLN A 122 -8.29 10.93 14.23
N ASP A 123 -7.03 10.48 14.33
CA ASP A 123 -6.73 9.21 15.00
C ASP A 123 -7.17 9.26 16.48
N SER A 124 -7.80 8.19 16.94
CA SER A 124 -8.16 8.00 18.34
C SER A 124 -7.67 6.63 18.83
N PRO A 125 -7.14 6.52 20.07
CA PRO A 125 -6.75 5.24 20.63
C PRO A 125 -7.97 4.32 20.78
N GLY A 126 -7.76 3.02 20.59
CA GLY A 126 -8.78 1.99 20.76
C GLY A 126 -8.17 0.67 21.19
N VAL A 127 -9.00 -0.20 21.78
CA VAL A 127 -8.64 -1.58 22.14
C VAL A 127 -9.25 -2.52 21.12
N MET A 128 -8.45 -3.42 20.55
CA MET A 128 -8.90 -4.40 19.59
C MET A 128 -8.69 -5.82 20.11
N ILE A 129 -9.72 -6.65 19.97
CA ILE A 129 -9.62 -8.10 20.05
C ILE A 129 -8.98 -8.58 18.74
N SER A 130 -7.72 -9.04 18.81
CA SER A 130 -6.93 -9.44 17.63
C SER A 130 -6.75 -10.95 17.48
N ARG A 131 -7.24 -11.75 18.44
CA ARG A 131 -7.14 -13.22 18.44
C ARG A 131 -8.03 -13.85 19.52
N GLU A 132 -8.28 -15.16 19.37
CA GLU A 132 -8.84 -16.06 20.39
C GLU A 132 -10.13 -15.56 21.05
N ALA A 133 -11.16 -15.28 20.25
CA ALA A 133 -12.46 -14.83 20.73
C ALA A 133 -13.60 -15.51 19.99
N ASN A 134 -14.74 -15.65 20.67
CA ASN A 134 -16.03 -15.89 20.04
C ASN A 134 -16.86 -14.61 20.21
N VAL A 135 -17.33 -14.05 19.10
CA VAL A 135 -18.09 -12.80 19.09
C VAL A 135 -19.41 -13.06 18.40
N THR A 136 -20.52 -12.68 19.03
CA THR A 136 -21.84 -12.79 18.42
C THR A 136 -21.97 -11.74 17.33
N THR A 137 -22.37 -12.16 16.13
CA THR A 137 -22.48 -11.25 14.97
C THR A 137 -23.47 -10.11 15.24
N GLU A 138 -24.48 -10.35 16.06
CA GLU A 138 -25.54 -9.39 16.44
C GLU A 138 -25.03 -8.26 17.35
N ASP A 139 -23.91 -8.46 18.04
CA ASP A 139 -23.27 -7.45 18.89
C ASP A 139 -22.33 -6.53 18.09
N LEU A 140 -22.13 -6.79 16.79
CA LEU A 140 -21.26 -6.02 15.92
C LEU A 140 -22.01 -4.91 15.20
N THR A 141 -21.35 -3.75 15.11
CA THR A 141 -21.71 -2.71 14.15
C THR A 141 -20.82 -2.84 12.93
N PHE A 142 -21.42 -2.81 11.75
CA PHE A 142 -20.71 -2.86 10.47
C PHE A 142 -20.86 -1.51 9.76
N PHE A 143 -19.97 -1.25 8.81
CA PHE A 143 -20.05 -0.08 7.95
C PHE A 143 -21.34 -0.05 7.11
N ASP A 144 -21.76 1.15 6.72
CA ASP A 144 -22.94 1.34 5.90
C ASP A 144 -22.81 0.67 4.52
N GLY A 145 -23.79 -0.17 4.16
CA GLY A 145 -23.83 -0.86 2.88
C GLY A 145 -23.12 -2.22 2.85
N VAL A 146 -22.69 -2.74 4.00
CA VAL A 146 -22.20 -4.13 4.10
C VAL A 146 -23.25 -5.13 3.59
N THR A 147 -22.82 -6.15 2.85
CA THR A 147 -23.71 -7.24 2.39
C THR A 147 -23.52 -8.51 3.22
N ALA A 148 -24.47 -9.45 3.12
CA ALA A 148 -24.37 -10.75 3.78
C ALA A 148 -23.15 -11.56 3.29
N ASP A 149 -22.82 -11.44 2.00
CA ASP A 149 -21.64 -12.09 1.40
C ASP A 149 -20.34 -11.50 1.95
N ASP A 150 -20.28 -10.17 2.14
CA ASP A 150 -19.13 -9.51 2.77
C ASP A 150 -18.92 -10.00 4.21
N ILE A 151 -20.00 -10.12 4.99
CA ILE A 151 -19.95 -10.63 6.37
C ILE A 151 -19.45 -12.08 6.39
N GLN A 152 -19.85 -12.91 5.41
CA GLN A 152 -19.38 -14.28 5.29
C GLN A 152 -17.87 -14.33 5.00
N VAL A 153 -17.37 -13.49 4.09
CA VAL A 153 -15.93 -13.38 3.81
C VAL A 153 -15.15 -12.91 5.05
N ALA A 154 -15.66 -11.90 5.75
CA ALA A 154 -15.05 -11.41 6.99
C ALA A 154 -14.98 -12.49 8.06
N ARG A 155 -16.03 -13.31 8.21
CA ARG A 155 -16.08 -14.44 9.14
C ARG A 155 -14.96 -15.45 8.87
N GLU A 156 -14.73 -15.79 7.60
CA GLU A 156 -13.67 -16.70 7.19
C GLU A 156 -12.27 -16.12 7.46
N GLN A 157 -12.07 -14.83 7.17
CA GLN A 157 -10.79 -14.14 7.40
C GLN A 157 -10.46 -13.97 8.89
N LEU A 158 -11.45 -13.62 9.72
CA LEU A 158 -11.30 -13.53 11.18
C LEU A 158 -11.06 -14.89 11.82
N ALA A 159 -11.64 -15.96 11.28
CA ALA A 159 -11.39 -17.31 11.77
C ALA A 159 -9.91 -17.71 11.63
N LEU A 160 -9.22 -17.23 10.59
CA LEU A 160 -7.76 -17.40 10.43
C LEU A 160 -6.94 -16.67 11.51
N LYS A 161 -7.52 -15.68 12.18
CA LYS A 161 -6.93 -15.00 13.35
C LYS A 161 -7.34 -15.65 14.68
N GLY A 162 -8.13 -16.71 14.64
CA GLY A 162 -8.68 -17.35 15.84
C GLY A 162 -9.87 -16.61 16.44
N ILE A 163 -10.49 -15.68 15.70
CA ILE A 163 -11.71 -15.00 16.09
C ILE A 163 -12.87 -15.67 15.35
N LYS A 164 -13.80 -16.28 16.07
CA LYS A 164 -15.00 -16.88 15.48
C LYS A 164 -16.16 -15.92 15.65
N LEU A 165 -16.82 -15.59 14.55
CA LEU A 165 -18.13 -14.99 14.63
C LEU A 165 -19.16 -16.13 14.79
N SER A 166 -20.05 -16.01 15.76
CA SER A 166 -21.21 -16.89 15.95
C SER A 166 -22.52 -16.20 15.61
#